data_AF-A0A5E4B3M4-F1
#
_entry.id   AF-A0A5E4B3M4-F1
#
_cell.length_a   1.000
_cell.length_b   1.000
_cell.length_c   1.000
_cell.angle_alpha   90.00
_cell.angle_beta   90.00
_cell.angle_gamma   90.00
#
_symmetry.space_group_name_H-M   'P 1'
#
loop_
_entity.id
_entity.type
_entity.pdbx_description
1 polymer ?
#
loop_
_entity_poly.entity_id
_entity_poly.type
_entity_poly.pdbx_seq_one_letter_code
_entity_poly.pdbx_strand_id
1 'polypeptide(L)' 'LSDAQGNFLLNGNFVVSMSKKEINIQGAIFEYSGSNNSIERINSTDRLEEELVLQ' A
#
# COMPACT_ATOMS: atom_id res chain seq x y z
N LEU A 1 -3.33 -1.88 3.63
CA LEU A 1 -3.81 -0.70 2.87
C LEU A 1 -5.12 -1.07 2.21
N SER A 2 -6.19 -0.30 2.46
CA SER A 2 -7.49 -0.47 1.82
C SER A 2 -8.05 0.86 1.34
N ASP A 3 -9.05 0.80 0.48
CA ASP A 3 -9.92 1.96 0.24
C ASP A 3 -10.85 2.22 1.45
N ALA A 4 -11.62 3.30 1.37
CA ALA A 4 -12.61 3.70 2.38
C ALA A 4 -13.80 2.72 2.51
N GLN A 5 -13.98 1.80 1.55
CA GLN A 5 -15.02 0.77 1.60
C GLN A 5 -14.52 -0.54 2.20
N GLY A 6 -13.22 -0.62 2.54
CA GLY A 6 -12.59 -1.80 3.12
C GLY A 6 -12.08 -2.82 2.11
N ASN A 7 -12.02 -2.47 0.81
CA ASN A 7 -11.39 -3.35 -0.18
C ASN A 7 -9.86 -3.24 -0.05
N PHE A 8 -9.21 -4.37 0.15
CA PHE A 8 -7.77 -4.40 0.36
C PHE A 8 -6.99 -4.28 -0.95
N LEU A 9 -6.12 -3.27 -0.97
CA LEU A 9 -5.18 -3.00 -2.07
C LEU A 9 -3.81 -3.64 -1.77
N LEU A 10 -3.48 -3.83 -0.48
CA LEU A 10 -2.25 -4.45 -0.03
C LEU A 10 -2.44 -5.21 1.29
N ASN A 11 -1.92 -6.44 1.32
CA ASN A 11 -1.80 -7.31 2.50
C ASN A 11 -3.13 -7.60 3.26
N GLY A 12 -4.25 -7.75 2.54
CA GLY A 12 -5.59 -7.93 3.12
C GLY A 12 -5.96 -9.33 3.63
N ASN A 13 -5.02 -10.27 3.64
CA ASN A 13 -5.25 -11.68 3.93
C ASN A 13 -4.38 -12.19 5.11
N PHE A 14 -4.00 -11.28 6.02
CA PHE A 14 -3.10 -11.58 7.15
C PHE A 14 -1.70 -12.07 6.71
N VAL A 15 -1.30 -11.81 5.46
CA VAL A 15 0.03 -12.15 4.93
C VAL A 15 0.72 -10.89 4.43
N VAL A 16 1.93 -10.66 4.94
CA VAL A 16 2.81 -9.57 4.50
C VAL A 16 3.51 -9.99 3.21
N SER A 17 3.44 -9.15 2.17
CA SER A 17 4.13 -9.42 0.91
C SER A 17 5.65 -9.39 1.12
N MET A 18 6.37 -10.44 0.69
CA MET A 18 7.84 -10.46 0.79
C MET A 18 8.51 -9.56 -0.25
N SER A 19 7.94 -9.41 -1.44
CA SER A 19 8.53 -8.59 -2.49
C SER A 19 8.07 -7.14 -2.40
N LYS A 20 8.91 -6.25 -2.93
CA LYS A 20 8.51 -4.86 -3.21
C LYS A 20 7.25 -4.87 -4.09
N LYS A 21 6.32 -3.95 -3.81
CA LYS A 21 5.12 -3.75 -4.63
C LYS A 21 5.00 -2.30 -5.05
N GLU A 22 4.50 -2.13 -6.27
CA GLU A 22 4.10 -0.85 -6.82
C GLU A 22 2.59 -0.90 -7.06
N ILE A 23 1.86 0.10 -6.55
CA ILE A 23 0.40 0.17 -6.65
C ILE A 23 0.06 1.55 -7.23
N ASN A 24 -0.65 1.58 -8.35
CA ASN A 24 -1.07 2.82 -8.98
C ASN A 24 -2.52 3.15 -8.62
N ILE A 25 -2.75 4.31 -8.01
CA ILE A 25 -4.07 4.75 -7.53
C ILE A 25 -4.24 6.21 -7.91
N GLN A 26 -5.21 6.51 -8.77
CA GLN A 26 -5.55 7.88 -9.17
C GLN A 26 -4.34 8.71 -9.65
N GLY A 27 -3.39 8.06 -10.33
CA GLY A 27 -2.17 8.71 -10.82
C GLY A 27 -1.04 8.83 -9.79
N ALA A 28 -1.30 8.58 -8.51
CA ALA A 28 -0.25 8.43 -7.51
C ALA A 28 0.32 7.00 -7.54
N ILE A 29 1.64 6.90 -7.38
CA ILE A 29 2.34 5.62 -7.28
C ILE A 29 2.70 5.37 -5.82
N PHE A 30 2.25 4.23 -5.30
CA PHE A 30 2.61 3.74 -3.99
C PHE A 30 3.71 2.69 -4.11
N GLU A 31 4.82 2.96 -3.45
CA GLU A 31 5.94 2.03 -3.33
C GLU A 31 5.95 1.41 -1.94
N TYR A 32 5.83 0.08 -1.89
CA TYR A 32 5.83 -0.68 -0.66
C TYR A 32 7.05 -1.62 -0.58
N SER A 33 7.79 -1.57 0.54
CA SER A 33 8.80 -2.56 0.91
C SER A 33 8.30 -3.44 2.04
N GLY A 34 8.23 -4.75 1.82
CA GLY A 34 7.70 -5.71 2.77
C GLY A 34 8.75 -6.48 3.56
N SER A 35 8.42 -7.72 3.94
CA SER A 35 9.16 -8.49 4.95
C SER A 35 10.56 -8.97 4.54
N ASN A 36 10.96 -8.76 3.28
CA ASN A 36 12.36 -8.93 2.86
C ASN A 36 13.26 -7.75 3.29
N ASN A 37 12.71 -6.73 3.96
CA ASN A 37 13.43 -5.63 4.57
C ASN A 37 13.19 -5.61 6.09
N SER A 38 14.15 -5.08 6.84
CA SER A 38 14.03 -4.91 8.29
C SER A 38 12.98 -3.87 8.71
N ILE A 39 12.63 -2.99 7.77
CA ILE A 39 11.64 -1.92 7.95
C ILE A 39 10.60 -2.07 6.85
N GLU A 40 9.35 -2.26 7.24
CA GLU A 40 8.21 -2.13 6.35
C GLU A 40 7.98 -0.65 6.06
N ARG A 41 7.89 -0.27 4.79
CA ARG A 41 7.71 1.12 4.37
C ARG A 41 6.71 1.19 3.24
N ILE A 42 5.88 2.23 3.28
CA ILE A 42 5.03 2.63 2.18
C ILE A 42 5.27 4.11 1.89
N ASN A 43 5.48 4.46 0.63
CA ASN A 43 5.65 5.83 0.17
C ASN A 43 4.63 6.11 -0.94
N SER A 44 4.10 7.33 -1.01
CA SER A 44 3.31 7.82 -2.15
C SER A 44 4.10 8.90 -2.89
N THR A 45 3.97 8.94 -4.22
CA THR A 45 4.53 10.04 -5.03
C THR A 45 3.71 11.32 -4.93
N ASP A 46 2.40 11.19 -4.76
CA ASP A 46 1.47 12.31 -4.88
C ASP A 46 0.37 12.28 -3.81
N ARG A 47 -0.34 13.41 -3.69
CA ARG A 47 -1.55 13.50 -2.87
C ARG A 47 -2.71 12.81 -3.60
N LEU A 48 -3.50 12.04 -2.85
CA LEU A 48 -4.73 11.44 -3.34
C LEU A 48 -5.93 12.37 -3.17
N GLU A 49 -6.91 12.20 -4.06
CA GLU A 49 -8.22 12.87 -3.95
C GLU A 49 -9.14 12.11 -2.98
N GLU A 50 -9.04 10.78 -2.98
CA GLU A 50 -9.80 9.90 -2.07
C GLU A 50 -8.96 9.37 -0.92
N GLU A 51 -9.63 9.01 0.17
CA GLU A 51 -8.99 8.46 1.36
C GLU A 51 -8.54 7.01 1.12
N LEU A 52 -7.32 6.72 1.55
CA LEU A 52 -6.85 5.36 1.79
C LEU A 52 -6.59 5.15 3.27
N VAL A 53 -6.90 3.95 3.74
CA VAL A 53 -6.74 3.57 5.13
C VAL A 53 -5.49 2.70 5.28
N LEU A 54 -4.56 3.15 6.12
CA LEU A 54 -3.43 2.36 6.61
C LEU A 54 -3.84 1.68 7.93
N GLN A 55 -3.62 0.37 8.04
CA GLN A 55 -4.04 -0.50 9.14
C GLN A 55 -2.87 -1.36 9.59
#